data_AF-A0AAW0B569-F1
#
_entry.id   AF-A0AAW0B569-F1
#
_cell.length_a   1.000
_cell.length_b   1.000
_cell.length_c   1.000
_cell.angle_alpha   90.00
_cell.angle_beta   90.00
_cell.angle_gamma   90.00
#
_symmetry.space_group_name_H-M   'P 1'
#
loop_
_entity.id
_entity.type
_entity.pdbx_description
1 polymer ?
#
loop_
_entity_poly.entity_id
_entity_poly.type
_entity_poly.pdbx_seq_one_letter_code
_entity_poly.pdbx_strand_id
1 'polypeptide(L)'
;MIGLVACGHTLGGVRREDFPEVIHDTSVNFTTFDSTVGFDNRVVAEYLDGTTNNPLVIGPNSTTNSDLRIFSSDGNATMQSIASSEDFRQVCSSLFEKMINTVPSGVELSDIVEPIEHKVGDTRLYPNDAGSFTFTTSIRVLSSNPQRKVTLLWGDRQGSVCGTWSSGSSCSADAIESRPSSLTYLVKLRGLTSATQYSFRTPVNMTSSISKFWFQIDEGDGSEVVVVDNGGSGYEIEQDLVLLDMDRSKRFFKAEDFSNFMNLVVAVRGDVTSQVTITTYEPATSPIDFLPKRETLQLLPDERFPAIAGFTFFSANTTGSPSHLEVQGTVNGQRYKQEFIETGNINFAS
;
A
#
# COMPACT_ATOMS: atom_id res chain seq x y z
N MET A 1 22.08 26.82 2.33
CA MET A 1 22.09 26.09 1.05
C MET A 1 23.08 24.94 1.09
N ILE A 2 24.40 25.17 1.29
CA ILE A 2 25.42 24.12 1.33
C ILE A 2 25.04 22.94 2.25
N GLY A 3 24.78 23.24 3.52
CA GLY A 3 24.35 22.21 4.47
C GLY A 3 23.08 21.47 4.03
N LEU A 4 22.09 22.14 3.43
CA LEU A 4 20.87 21.48 2.96
C LEU A 4 21.15 20.47 1.84
N VAL A 5 22.03 20.85 0.89
CA VAL A 5 22.40 19.96 -0.21
C VAL A 5 23.23 18.79 0.31
N ALA A 6 24.21 19.03 1.19
CA ALA A 6 24.98 17.94 1.80
C ALA A 6 24.08 17.01 2.66
N CYS A 7 23.18 17.56 3.45
CA CYS A 7 22.22 16.79 4.25
C CYS A 7 21.23 16.00 3.41
N GLY A 8 20.84 16.50 2.23
CA GLY A 8 19.97 15.76 1.31
C GLY A 8 20.74 14.68 0.55
N HIS A 9 21.90 15.03 -0.01
CA HIS A 9 22.70 14.18 -0.88
C HIS A 9 23.62 13.20 -0.13
N THR A 10 23.54 13.10 1.19
CA THR A 10 24.01 11.87 1.88
C THR A 10 23.12 10.65 1.53
N LEU A 11 21.91 10.88 1.02
CA LEU A 11 21.01 9.82 0.58
C LEU A 11 20.79 9.86 -0.93
N GLY A 12 20.81 8.69 -1.55
CA GLY A 12 20.40 8.50 -2.94
C GLY A 12 21.51 8.75 -3.95
N GLY A 13 21.12 9.22 -5.13
CA GLY A 13 22.01 9.34 -6.28
C GLY A 13 21.29 9.82 -7.53
N VAL A 14 21.99 9.76 -8.65
CA VAL A 14 21.48 10.16 -9.97
C VAL A 14 21.19 8.91 -10.80
N ARG A 15 20.11 8.95 -11.59
CA ARG A 15 19.82 7.92 -12.61
C ARG A 15 20.22 8.42 -13.98
N ARG A 16 20.91 7.56 -14.75
CA ARG A 16 21.36 7.90 -16.10
C ARG A 16 20.20 8.09 -17.06
N GLU A 17 19.16 7.27 -16.96
CA GLU A 17 18.00 7.35 -17.85
C GLU A 17 17.32 8.74 -17.81
N ASP A 18 17.29 9.37 -16.63
CA ASP A 18 16.73 10.72 -16.47
C ASP A 18 17.77 11.83 -16.75
N PHE A 19 19.05 11.57 -16.44
CA PHE A 19 20.15 12.55 -16.51
C PHE A 19 21.38 11.96 -17.25
N PRO A 20 21.26 11.68 -18.56
CA PRO A 20 22.34 11.06 -19.35
C PRO A 20 23.59 11.94 -19.50
N GLU A 21 23.46 13.24 -19.27
CA GLU A 21 24.52 14.23 -19.25
C GLU A 21 25.30 14.32 -17.93
N VAL A 22 24.80 13.68 -16.86
CA VAL A 22 25.45 13.64 -15.54
C VAL A 22 26.24 12.34 -15.38
N ILE A 23 25.62 11.20 -15.69
CA ILE A 23 26.26 9.89 -15.66
C ILE A 23 26.65 9.51 -17.08
N HIS A 24 27.93 9.62 -17.43
CA HIS A 24 28.43 9.34 -18.78
C HIS A 24 28.76 7.87 -19.04
N ASP A 25 29.02 7.09 -18.00
CA ASP A 25 29.21 5.65 -18.13
C ASP A 25 27.88 4.99 -18.55
N THR A 26 27.84 4.44 -19.77
CA THR A 26 26.65 3.77 -20.31
C THR A 26 26.38 2.40 -19.67
N SER A 27 27.36 1.86 -18.92
CA SER A 27 27.22 0.58 -18.24
C SER A 27 26.55 0.69 -16.85
N VAL A 28 26.38 1.92 -16.35
CA VAL A 28 25.82 2.19 -15.02
C VAL A 28 24.51 2.97 -15.16
N ASN A 29 23.42 2.47 -14.56
CA ASN A 29 22.13 3.16 -14.60
C ASN A 29 21.92 4.10 -13.40
N PHE A 30 22.64 3.90 -12.29
CA PHE A 30 22.51 4.68 -11.07
C PHE A 30 23.87 4.87 -10.40
N THR A 31 24.17 6.10 -9.98
CA THR A 31 25.39 6.44 -9.25
C THR A 31 25.02 7.21 -7.99
N THR A 32 25.42 6.68 -6.83
CA THR A 32 25.17 7.29 -5.53
C THR A 32 25.97 8.58 -5.33
N PHE A 33 25.49 9.42 -4.44
CA PHE A 33 26.20 10.66 -4.08
C PHE A 33 27.39 10.42 -3.14
N ASP A 34 27.42 9.31 -2.40
CA ASP A 34 28.58 8.86 -1.63
C ASP A 34 28.65 7.31 -1.59
N SER A 35 29.56 6.76 -0.78
CA SER A 35 29.77 5.31 -0.68
C SER A 35 28.76 4.55 0.20
N THR A 36 27.78 5.21 0.82
CA THR A 36 26.80 4.57 1.72
C THR A 36 25.36 4.80 1.26
N VAL A 37 24.43 4.11 1.92
CA VAL A 37 22.98 4.27 1.73
C VAL A 37 22.31 4.77 3.01
N GLY A 38 23.13 5.12 4.01
CA GLY A 38 22.70 5.53 5.33
C GLY A 38 22.75 7.05 5.46
N PHE A 39 22.01 7.59 6.42
CA PHE A 39 22.10 9.00 6.74
C PHE A 39 23.36 9.26 7.58
N ASP A 40 24.46 9.62 6.94
CA ASP A 40 25.76 9.85 7.58
C ASP A 40 26.55 11.00 6.91
N ASN A 41 27.79 11.25 7.34
CA ASN A 41 28.61 12.36 6.84
C ASN A 41 29.52 11.98 5.66
N ARG A 42 29.29 10.85 4.97
CA ARG A 42 30.19 10.35 3.91
C ARG A 42 30.29 11.28 2.71
N VAL A 43 29.17 11.82 2.24
CA VAL A 43 29.15 12.86 1.19
C VAL A 43 30.07 14.06 1.51
N VAL A 44 30.25 14.40 2.80
CA VAL A 44 31.14 15.48 3.24
C VAL A 44 32.58 15.01 3.32
N ALA A 45 32.83 13.87 3.97
CA ALA A 45 34.16 13.33 4.17
C ALA A 45 34.86 13.04 2.83
N GLU A 46 34.15 12.38 1.92
CA GLU A 46 34.66 12.01 0.59
C GLU A 46 34.86 13.22 -0.33
N TYR A 47 34.05 14.27 -0.15
CA TYR A 47 34.24 15.52 -0.87
C TYR A 47 35.52 16.22 -0.41
N LEU A 48 35.73 16.32 0.90
CA LEU A 48 36.87 17.04 1.47
C LEU A 48 38.20 16.31 1.27
N ASP A 49 38.19 14.97 1.26
CA ASP A 49 39.39 14.16 1.01
C ASP A 49 39.69 13.94 -0.49
N GLY A 50 38.78 14.35 -1.37
CA GLY A 50 38.91 14.24 -2.82
C GLY A 50 38.69 12.82 -3.36
N THR A 51 38.08 11.92 -2.60
CA THR A 51 37.80 10.53 -2.98
C THR A 51 36.37 10.30 -3.46
N THR A 52 35.51 11.31 -3.42
CA THR A 52 34.10 11.20 -3.79
C THR A 52 33.87 10.70 -5.21
N ASN A 53 32.90 9.80 -5.34
CA ASN A 53 32.36 9.36 -6.64
C ASN A 53 31.08 10.12 -7.03
N ASN A 54 30.71 11.17 -6.30
CA ASN A 54 29.51 11.96 -6.56
C ASN A 54 29.56 12.51 -8.00
N PRO A 55 28.62 12.10 -8.89
CA PRO A 55 28.66 12.52 -10.29
C PRO A 55 28.40 14.02 -10.45
N LEU A 56 27.81 14.67 -9.44
CA LEU A 56 27.62 16.12 -9.37
C LEU A 56 28.84 16.87 -8.81
N VAL A 57 29.90 16.17 -8.42
CA VAL A 57 31.19 16.75 -8.04
C VAL A 57 32.24 16.52 -9.12
N ILE A 58 32.41 15.28 -9.54
CA ILE A 58 33.52 14.82 -10.40
C ILE A 58 33.12 14.56 -11.86
N GLY A 59 31.91 14.99 -12.27
CA GLY A 59 31.44 14.84 -13.64
C GLY A 59 32.38 15.52 -14.66
N PRO A 60 32.51 14.97 -15.88
CA PRO A 60 33.42 15.50 -16.90
C PRO A 60 32.93 16.84 -17.47
N ASN A 61 31.65 17.16 -17.32
CA ASN A 61 31.07 18.44 -17.69
C ASN A 61 30.92 19.33 -16.44
N SER A 62 31.79 20.33 -16.30
CA SER A 62 31.73 21.24 -15.14
C SER A 62 30.42 22.02 -15.01
N THR A 63 29.62 22.13 -16.09
CA THR A 63 28.31 22.78 -16.04
C THR A 63 27.24 21.95 -15.32
N THR A 64 27.44 20.63 -15.20
CA THR A 64 26.54 19.70 -14.49
C THR A 64 27.01 19.39 -13.07
N ASN A 65 28.21 19.84 -12.68
CA ASN A 65 28.75 19.61 -11.33
C ASN A 65 28.14 20.59 -10.31
N SER A 66 26.84 20.45 -10.02
CA SER A 66 26.11 21.31 -9.07
C SER A 66 26.69 21.23 -7.66
N ASP A 67 26.98 20.04 -7.18
CA ASP A 67 27.43 19.82 -5.81
C ASP A 67 28.81 20.42 -5.61
N LEU A 68 29.74 20.27 -6.57
CA LEU A 68 31.03 20.96 -6.52
C LEU A 68 30.86 22.47 -6.38
N ARG A 69 30.00 23.09 -7.20
CA ARG A 69 29.77 24.54 -7.15
C ARG A 69 29.16 25.00 -5.83
N ILE A 70 28.25 24.21 -5.26
CA ILE A 70 27.58 24.54 -4.01
C ILE A 70 28.53 24.33 -2.83
N PHE A 71 29.16 23.16 -2.73
CA PHE A 71 30.06 22.79 -1.64
C PHE A 71 31.27 23.72 -1.54
N SER A 72 31.77 24.21 -2.68
CA SER A 72 32.89 25.16 -2.74
C SER A 72 32.49 26.64 -2.69
N SER A 73 31.20 26.96 -2.69
CA SER A 73 30.73 28.36 -2.84
C SER A 73 31.16 29.30 -1.71
N ASP A 74 31.48 28.77 -0.53
CA ASP A 74 32.00 29.52 0.61
C ASP A 74 33.47 29.21 0.92
N GLY A 75 34.21 28.67 -0.04
CA GLY A 75 35.58 28.22 0.15
C GLY A 75 35.68 26.96 1.02
N ASN A 76 34.67 26.09 0.97
CA ASN A 76 34.54 24.85 1.76
C ASN A 76 34.37 25.06 3.28
N ALA A 77 34.14 26.29 3.75
CA ALA A 77 34.03 26.58 5.17
C ALA A 77 32.88 25.79 5.83
N THR A 78 31.71 25.75 5.19
CA THR A 78 30.57 24.97 5.69
C THR A 78 30.87 23.48 5.67
N MET A 79 31.41 22.95 4.56
CA MET A 79 31.74 21.51 4.45
C MET A 79 32.72 21.08 5.54
N GLN A 80 33.75 21.88 5.81
CA GLN A 80 34.68 21.63 6.92
C GLN A 80 33.98 21.66 8.29
N SER A 81 33.06 22.61 8.50
CA SER A 81 32.33 22.73 9.77
C SER A 81 31.38 21.57 10.07
N ILE A 82 30.98 20.80 9.05
CA ILE A 82 30.10 19.63 9.17
C ILE A 82 30.82 18.32 8.86
N ALA A 83 32.15 18.32 8.88
CA ALA A 83 32.95 17.15 8.53
C ALA A 83 32.83 16.01 9.55
N SER A 84 32.51 16.32 10.81
CA SER A 84 32.28 15.29 11.84
C SER A 84 30.85 14.76 11.78
N SER A 85 30.65 13.49 12.16
CA SER A 85 29.32 12.86 12.18
C SER A 85 28.34 13.56 13.13
N GLU A 86 28.85 14.08 14.26
CA GLU A 86 28.02 14.80 15.24
C GLU A 86 27.55 16.14 14.69
N ASP A 87 28.48 16.95 14.15
CA ASP A 87 28.15 18.28 13.60
C ASP A 87 27.22 18.14 12.39
N PHE A 88 27.48 17.16 11.52
CA PHE A 88 26.61 16.85 10.40
C PHE A 88 25.19 16.55 10.87
N ARG A 89 25.01 15.63 11.82
CA ARG A 89 23.68 15.28 12.34
C ARG A 89 22.98 16.49 12.96
N GLN A 90 23.69 17.27 13.77
CA GLN A 90 23.13 18.45 14.43
C GLN A 90 22.68 19.50 13.41
N VAL A 91 23.52 19.81 12.43
CA VAL A 91 23.21 20.78 11.38
C VAL A 91 22.05 20.28 10.52
N CYS A 92 22.07 19.01 10.10
CA CYS A 92 21.00 18.45 9.29
C CYS A 92 19.65 18.43 10.00
N SER A 93 19.62 18.04 11.29
CA SER A 93 18.40 18.10 12.10
C SER A 93 17.83 19.52 12.14
N SER A 94 18.66 20.52 12.41
CA SER A 94 18.22 21.92 12.47
C SER A 94 17.72 22.44 11.12
N LEU A 95 18.40 22.04 10.03
CA LEU A 95 18.03 22.48 8.68
C LEU A 95 16.72 21.83 8.20
N PHE A 96 16.53 20.53 8.43
CA PHE A 96 15.27 19.85 8.10
C PHE A 96 14.11 20.33 8.96
N GLU A 97 14.34 20.59 10.25
CA GLU A 97 13.34 21.23 11.11
C GLU A 97 12.89 22.57 10.52
N LYS A 98 13.83 23.42 10.10
CA LYS A 98 13.50 24.69 9.43
C LYS A 98 12.70 24.46 8.15
N MET A 99 13.06 23.48 7.31
CA MET A 99 12.30 23.15 6.11
C MET A 99 10.87 22.69 6.43
N ILE A 100 10.70 21.79 7.39
CA ILE A 100 9.38 21.30 7.83
C ILE A 100 8.56 22.47 8.39
N ASN A 101 9.20 23.37 9.12
CA ASN A 101 8.58 24.53 9.75
C ASN A 101 8.55 25.77 8.84
N THR A 102 8.83 25.67 7.54
CA THR A 102 8.75 26.80 6.58
C THR A 102 7.33 27.09 6.09
N VAL A 103 6.34 26.88 6.95
CA VAL A 103 4.97 27.30 6.67
C VAL A 103 4.97 28.83 6.57
N PRO A 104 4.60 29.44 5.42
CA PRO A 104 4.54 30.88 5.28
C PRO A 104 3.69 31.48 6.39
N SER A 105 4.05 32.65 6.91
CA SER A 105 3.38 33.26 8.07
C SER A 105 1.88 33.54 7.89
N GLY A 106 1.37 33.46 6.67
CA GLY A 106 -0.06 33.60 6.34
C GLY A 106 -0.79 32.28 6.10
N VAL A 107 -0.14 31.14 6.29
CA VAL A 107 -0.75 29.81 6.18
C VAL A 107 -1.08 29.32 7.59
N GLU A 108 -2.37 29.20 7.86
CA GLU A 108 -2.85 28.44 9.01
C GLU A 108 -2.75 26.96 8.66
N LEU A 109 -1.94 26.22 9.41
CA LEU A 109 -1.95 24.76 9.33
C LEU A 109 -3.31 24.25 9.79
N SER A 110 -3.79 23.16 9.19
CA SER A 110 -4.91 22.43 9.75
C SER A 110 -4.57 21.94 11.15
N ASP A 111 -5.60 21.55 11.90
CA ASP A 111 -5.41 20.73 13.07
C ASP A 111 -4.52 19.52 12.75
N ILE A 112 -3.83 19.06 13.79
CA ILE A 112 -2.98 17.89 13.69
C ILE A 112 -3.82 16.72 13.16
N VAL A 113 -3.34 16.07 12.10
CA VAL A 113 -3.99 14.87 11.57
C VAL A 113 -3.88 13.77 12.62
N GLU A 114 -5.00 13.46 13.26
CA GLU A 114 -5.08 12.35 14.20
C GLU A 114 -5.20 11.02 13.45
N PRO A 115 -4.62 9.94 13.98
CA PRO A 115 -4.84 8.60 13.45
C PRO A 115 -6.34 8.26 13.42
N ILE A 116 -6.80 7.70 12.31
CA ILE A 116 -8.20 7.28 12.15
C ILE A 116 -8.51 6.21 13.22
N GLU A 117 -9.43 6.50 14.13
CA GLU A 117 -9.83 5.61 15.24
C GLU A 117 -10.30 4.25 14.72
N HIS A 118 -11.18 4.27 13.73
CA HIS A 118 -11.83 3.12 13.14
C HIS A 118 -11.41 2.97 11.68
N LYS A 119 -10.38 2.15 11.42
CA LYS A 119 -9.89 1.93 10.05
C LYS A 119 -10.42 0.63 9.48
N VAL A 120 -11.22 0.71 8.43
CA VAL A 120 -11.67 -0.46 7.66
C VAL A 120 -10.56 -0.96 6.73
N GLY A 121 -10.48 -2.27 6.53
CA GLY A 121 -9.51 -2.91 5.65
C GLY A 121 -10.01 -4.26 5.12
N ASP A 122 -9.20 -4.90 4.28
CA ASP A 122 -9.40 -6.27 3.79
C ASP A 122 -10.78 -6.58 3.17
N THR A 123 -11.47 -5.56 2.66
CA THR A 123 -12.82 -5.70 2.10
C THR A 123 -12.77 -6.44 0.77
N ARG A 124 -13.40 -7.61 0.68
CA ARG A 124 -13.49 -8.42 -0.55
C ARG A 124 -14.86 -9.07 -0.65
N LEU A 125 -15.34 -9.17 -1.88
CA LEU A 125 -16.53 -9.93 -2.26
C LEU A 125 -16.13 -10.86 -3.39
N TYR A 126 -16.43 -12.15 -3.30
CA TYR A 126 -16.11 -13.12 -4.34
C TYR A 126 -17.00 -14.36 -4.25
N PRO A 127 -17.25 -15.09 -5.35
CA PRO A 127 -18.15 -16.23 -5.34
C PRO A 127 -17.56 -17.45 -4.65
N ASN A 128 -18.36 -18.17 -3.87
CA ASN A 128 -17.98 -19.46 -3.31
C ASN A 128 -18.61 -20.63 -4.08
N ASP A 129 -18.16 -21.85 -3.76
CA ASP A 129 -18.64 -23.08 -4.41
C ASP A 129 -20.12 -23.38 -4.12
N ALA A 130 -20.72 -22.78 -3.09
CA ALA A 130 -22.11 -22.98 -2.72
C ALA A 130 -23.10 -22.08 -3.49
N GLY A 131 -22.61 -21.25 -4.43
CA GLY A 131 -23.46 -20.32 -5.17
C GLY A 131 -23.91 -19.10 -4.36
N SER A 132 -23.20 -18.77 -3.28
CA SER A 132 -23.30 -17.49 -2.58
C SER A 132 -22.01 -16.68 -2.76
N PHE A 133 -22.05 -15.38 -2.46
CA PHE A 133 -20.81 -14.65 -2.25
C PHE A 133 -20.23 -15.00 -0.88
N THR A 134 -18.91 -14.95 -0.77
CA THR A 134 -18.18 -14.75 0.48
C THR A 134 -17.85 -13.27 0.57
N PHE A 135 -18.29 -12.62 1.64
CA PHE A 135 -17.90 -11.26 1.98
C PHE A 135 -16.92 -11.29 3.15
N THR A 136 -15.74 -10.69 2.95
CA THR A 136 -14.74 -10.49 4.00
C THR A 136 -14.48 -9.01 4.18
N THR A 137 -14.22 -8.59 5.41
CA THR A 137 -13.73 -7.24 5.73
C THR A 137 -13.11 -7.25 7.12
N SER A 138 -12.36 -6.21 7.45
CA SER A 138 -11.85 -5.99 8.80
C SER A 138 -12.06 -4.55 9.25
N ILE A 139 -12.06 -4.34 10.56
CA ILE A 139 -12.02 -3.01 11.18
C ILE A 139 -10.98 -3.03 12.30
N ARG A 140 -10.08 -2.06 12.27
CA ARG A 140 -9.10 -1.80 13.31
C ARG A 140 -9.58 -0.66 14.19
N VAL A 141 -9.63 -0.91 15.49
CA VAL A 141 -9.96 0.08 16.52
C VAL A 141 -8.68 0.44 17.29
N LEU A 142 -8.45 1.72 17.56
CA LEU A 142 -7.23 2.27 18.21
C LEU A 142 -7.21 2.11 19.74
N SER A 143 -7.74 0.98 20.21
CA SER A 143 -7.77 0.62 21.62
C SER A 143 -7.98 -0.89 21.75
N SER A 144 -7.56 -1.45 22.89
CA SER A 144 -7.85 -2.84 23.24
C SER A 144 -8.91 -2.90 24.33
N ASN A 145 -9.98 -3.64 24.07
CA ASN A 145 -11.01 -3.96 25.05
C ASN A 145 -11.44 -5.43 24.85
N PRO A 146 -11.22 -6.31 25.85
CA PRO A 146 -11.59 -7.72 25.73
C PRO A 146 -13.11 -7.96 25.82
N GLN A 147 -13.90 -7.00 26.31
CA GLN A 147 -15.36 -7.08 26.38
C GLN A 147 -16.05 -6.52 25.13
N ARG A 148 -15.31 -5.83 24.26
CA ARG A 148 -15.85 -5.18 23.07
C ARG A 148 -16.44 -6.20 22.10
N LYS A 149 -17.69 -5.98 21.72
CA LYS A 149 -18.36 -6.69 20.63
C LYS A 149 -18.42 -5.78 19.40
N VAL A 150 -17.97 -6.31 18.26
CA VAL A 150 -18.07 -5.62 16.97
C VAL A 150 -18.95 -6.43 16.04
N THR A 151 -20.02 -5.80 15.55
CA THR A 151 -20.98 -6.40 14.63
C THR A 151 -20.90 -5.68 13.30
N LEU A 152 -20.71 -6.44 12.23
CA LEU A 152 -20.83 -6.00 10.85
C LEU A 152 -22.29 -5.99 10.44
N LEU A 153 -22.73 -4.96 9.72
CA LEU A 153 -24.05 -4.87 9.11
C LEU A 153 -23.92 -4.48 7.64
N TRP A 154 -24.88 -4.88 6.80
CA TRP A 154 -24.88 -4.50 5.39
C TRP A 154 -26.28 -4.32 4.80
N GLY A 155 -26.33 -3.55 3.71
CA GLY A 155 -27.51 -3.42 2.86
C GLY A 155 -27.36 -4.26 1.60
N ASP A 156 -28.48 -4.77 1.09
CA ASP A 156 -28.51 -5.42 -0.23
C ASP A 156 -28.21 -4.43 -1.36
N ARG A 157 -28.18 -4.90 -2.61
CA ARG A 157 -27.92 -4.04 -3.79
C ARG A 157 -28.95 -2.91 -3.95
N GLN A 158 -30.15 -3.05 -3.40
CA GLN A 158 -31.20 -2.03 -3.41
C GLN A 158 -31.07 -1.05 -2.24
N GLY A 159 -30.08 -1.23 -1.36
CA GLY A 159 -29.85 -0.41 -0.17
C GLY A 159 -30.81 -0.72 0.97
N SER A 160 -31.61 -1.78 0.87
CA SER A 160 -32.47 -2.22 1.95
C SER A 160 -31.62 -2.98 2.97
N VAL A 161 -31.66 -2.53 4.22
CA VAL A 161 -31.21 -3.38 5.33
C VAL A 161 -32.19 -4.54 5.36
N CYS A 162 -31.71 -5.76 5.21
CA CYS A 162 -32.57 -6.93 5.31
C CYS A 162 -33.23 -6.83 6.69
N GLY A 163 -34.54 -6.56 6.73
CA GLY A 163 -35.30 -6.48 7.98
C GLY A 163 -35.13 -7.77 8.78
N THR A 164 -35.59 -7.80 10.03
CA THR A 164 -35.65 -9.03 10.84
C THR A 164 -36.40 -10.12 10.08
N TRP A 165 -35.66 -10.89 9.30
CA TRP A 165 -36.19 -11.85 8.35
C TRP A 165 -36.54 -13.09 9.16
N SER A 166 -37.84 -13.42 9.19
CA SER A 166 -38.42 -14.56 9.92
C SER A 166 -37.95 -15.94 9.44
N SER A 167 -36.86 -16.03 8.68
CA SER A 167 -36.18 -17.27 8.29
C SER A 167 -34.65 -17.23 8.37
N GLY A 168 -34.07 -16.35 9.20
CA GLY A 168 -32.71 -16.57 9.74
C GLY A 168 -31.53 -16.13 8.88
N SER A 169 -31.73 -15.25 7.88
CA SER A 169 -30.64 -14.53 7.20
C SER A 169 -30.64 -13.07 7.65
N SER A 170 -29.99 -12.77 8.77
CA SER A 170 -29.76 -11.38 9.19
C SER A 170 -28.64 -10.78 8.36
N CYS A 171 -28.81 -9.57 7.82
CA CYS A 171 -27.74 -8.82 7.16
C CYS A 171 -26.78 -8.20 8.18
N SER A 172 -26.31 -9.07 9.09
CA SER A 172 -25.40 -8.80 10.18
C SER A 172 -24.54 -10.02 10.49
N ALA A 173 -23.31 -9.81 10.92
CA ALA A 173 -22.40 -10.86 11.36
C ALA A 173 -21.53 -10.36 12.52
N ASP A 174 -21.26 -11.22 13.49
CA ASP A 174 -20.28 -10.94 14.54
C ASP A 174 -18.87 -11.22 14.02
N ALA A 175 -17.86 -10.56 14.61
CA ALA A 175 -16.46 -10.80 14.28
C ALA A 175 -16.09 -12.27 14.51
N ILE A 176 -15.41 -12.88 13.53
CA ILE A 176 -14.95 -14.28 13.63
C ILE A 176 -13.64 -14.40 14.40
N GLU A 177 -12.87 -13.31 14.47
CA GLU A 177 -11.63 -13.21 15.23
C GLU A 177 -11.37 -11.76 15.63
N SER A 178 -10.60 -11.59 16.71
CA SER A 178 -9.97 -10.34 17.08
C SER A 178 -8.50 -10.57 17.40
N ARG A 179 -7.62 -9.69 16.91
CA ARG A 179 -6.17 -9.79 17.11
C ARG A 179 -5.52 -8.44 17.35
N PRO A 180 -4.45 -8.35 18.15
CA PRO A 180 -3.66 -7.13 18.24
C PRO A 180 -3.15 -6.70 16.85
N SER A 181 -3.29 -5.41 16.55
CA SER A 181 -2.81 -4.81 15.30
C SER A 181 -1.51 -4.05 15.54
N SER A 182 -0.58 -4.15 14.60
CA SER A 182 0.71 -3.48 14.69
C SER A 182 0.55 -1.98 14.43
N LEU A 183 1.11 -1.17 15.33
CA LEU A 183 1.15 0.28 15.19
C LEU A 183 2.53 0.72 14.67
N THR A 184 2.53 1.64 13.72
CA THR A 184 3.76 2.26 13.21
C THR A 184 4.43 3.09 14.31
N TYR A 185 5.73 3.35 14.14
CA TYR A 185 6.47 4.22 15.07
C TYR A 185 5.83 5.60 15.23
N LEU A 186 5.35 6.19 14.13
CA LEU A 186 4.68 7.49 14.13
C LEU A 186 3.40 7.48 14.98
N VAL A 187 2.61 6.41 14.93
CA VAL A 187 1.40 6.28 15.75
C VAL A 187 1.77 6.16 17.24
N LYS A 188 2.83 5.39 17.57
CA LYS A 188 3.31 5.25 18.94
C LYS A 188 3.85 6.55 19.54
N LEU A 189 4.51 7.38 18.73
CA LEU A 189 4.97 8.72 19.15
C LEU A 189 3.82 9.65 19.58
N ARG A 190 2.59 9.37 19.13
CA ARG A 190 1.38 10.08 19.56
C ARG A 190 0.76 9.53 20.85
N GLY A 191 1.43 8.60 21.54
CA GLY A 191 0.95 7.99 22.78
C GLY A 191 -0.04 6.83 22.58
N LEU A 192 -0.32 6.44 21.33
CA LEU A 192 -1.17 5.29 21.03
C LEU A 192 -0.36 3.99 21.14
N THR A 193 -0.72 3.17 22.10
CA THR A 193 0.05 1.97 22.48
C THR A 193 -0.58 0.66 22.04
N SER A 194 -1.88 0.66 21.70
CA SER A 194 -2.61 -0.55 21.34
C SER A 194 -3.63 -0.31 20.25
N ALA A 195 -3.90 -1.36 19.47
CA ALA A 195 -4.99 -1.42 18.51
C ALA A 195 -5.42 -2.87 18.36
N THR A 196 -6.70 -3.09 18.09
CA THR A 196 -7.28 -4.43 17.85
C THR A 196 -7.96 -4.45 16.49
N GLN A 197 -7.63 -5.44 15.67
CA GLN A 197 -8.29 -5.72 14.40
C GLN A 197 -9.34 -6.81 14.61
N TYR A 198 -10.56 -6.56 14.15
CA TYR A 198 -11.66 -7.50 14.10
C TYR A 198 -11.89 -7.90 12.65
N SER A 199 -11.91 -9.21 12.37
CA SER A 199 -12.10 -9.73 11.01
C SER A 199 -13.48 -10.39 10.88
N PHE A 200 -14.06 -10.28 9.68
CA PHE A 200 -15.37 -10.80 9.34
C PHE A 200 -15.28 -11.67 8.08
N ARG A 201 -16.03 -12.76 8.06
CA ARG A 201 -16.26 -13.60 6.89
C ARG A 201 -17.68 -14.14 6.97
N THR A 202 -18.53 -13.71 6.03
CA THR A 202 -19.96 -14.07 6.04
C THR A 202 -20.45 -14.37 4.62
N PRO A 203 -21.36 -15.35 4.43
CA PRO A 203 -22.00 -15.55 3.14
C PRO A 203 -22.98 -14.41 2.84
N VAL A 204 -23.03 -13.97 1.58
CA VAL A 204 -24.00 -13.01 1.05
C VAL A 204 -24.74 -13.65 -0.12
N ASN A 205 -26.06 -13.51 -0.18
CA ASN A 205 -26.84 -14.04 -1.28
C ASN A 205 -26.45 -13.33 -2.60
N MET A 206 -26.15 -14.08 -3.67
CA MET A 206 -25.69 -13.48 -4.94
C MET A 206 -26.76 -12.70 -5.71
N THR A 207 -28.05 -12.96 -5.43
CA THR A 207 -29.19 -12.31 -6.08
C THR A 207 -29.43 -10.94 -5.48
N SER A 208 -29.52 -10.85 -4.15
CA SER A 208 -29.66 -9.56 -3.45
C SER A 208 -28.33 -8.81 -3.38
N SER A 209 -27.20 -9.53 -3.34
CA SER A 209 -25.85 -9.02 -3.21
C SER A 209 -25.70 -8.02 -2.05
N ILE A 210 -24.70 -7.14 -2.12
CA ILE A 210 -24.35 -6.10 -1.16
C ILE A 210 -24.05 -4.81 -1.90
N SER A 211 -24.57 -3.69 -1.42
CA SER A 211 -24.21 -2.35 -1.92
C SER A 211 -23.28 -1.59 -0.97
N LYS A 212 -23.47 -1.79 0.34
CA LYS A 212 -22.70 -1.11 1.37
C LYS A 212 -22.74 -1.84 2.70
N PHE A 213 -21.79 -1.54 3.56
CA PHE A 213 -21.70 -2.08 4.92
C PHE A 213 -21.27 -1.02 5.94
N TRP A 214 -21.44 -1.32 7.21
CA TRP A 214 -21.01 -0.51 8.35
C TRP A 214 -20.83 -1.39 9.58
N PHE A 215 -20.35 -0.80 10.68
CA PHE A 215 -20.11 -1.53 11.93
C PHE A 215 -20.86 -0.89 13.09
N GLN A 216 -21.18 -1.73 14.06
CA GLN A 216 -21.60 -1.35 15.40
C GLN A 216 -20.59 -1.87 16.41
N ILE A 217 -20.17 -1.01 17.32
CA ILE A 217 -19.21 -1.31 18.36
C ILE A 217 -19.90 -1.10 19.71
N ASP A 218 -20.05 -2.19 20.46
CA ASP A 218 -20.50 -2.19 21.84
C ASP A 218 -19.27 -2.44 22.74
N GLU A 219 -18.94 -1.49 23.61
CA GLU A 219 -17.79 -1.59 24.52
C GLU A 219 -18.05 -2.56 25.70
N GLY A 220 -19.29 -3.02 25.88
CA GLY A 220 -19.64 -3.97 26.94
C GLY A 220 -19.68 -3.36 28.34
N ASP A 221 -19.64 -2.04 28.45
CA ASP A 221 -19.68 -1.26 29.70
C ASP A 221 -21.03 -0.55 29.93
N GLY A 222 -21.99 -0.73 29.02
CA GLY A 222 -23.30 -0.09 29.05
C GLY A 222 -23.33 1.31 28.43
N SER A 223 -22.24 1.78 27.82
CA SER A 223 -22.22 2.97 26.97
C SER A 223 -23.06 2.79 25.69
N GLU A 224 -23.34 3.90 25.00
CA GLU A 224 -24.05 3.83 23.73
C GLU A 224 -23.22 3.12 22.65
N VAL A 225 -23.88 2.30 21.84
CA VAL A 225 -23.25 1.60 20.72
C VAL A 225 -22.73 2.61 19.71
N VAL A 226 -21.43 2.56 19.41
CA VAL A 226 -20.81 3.41 18.41
C VAL A 226 -21.10 2.85 17.02
N VAL A 227 -21.67 3.67 16.15
CA VAL A 227 -21.90 3.34 14.74
C VAL A 227 -20.75 3.87 13.90
N VAL A 228 -20.12 2.99 13.13
CA VAL A 228 -19.03 3.32 12.20
C VAL A 228 -19.52 3.08 10.78
N ASP A 229 -20.07 4.13 10.17
CA ASP A 229 -20.80 4.09 8.91
C ASP A 229 -20.31 5.14 7.91
N ASN A 230 -19.04 5.54 7.97
CA ASN A 230 -18.46 6.53 7.05
C ASN A 230 -19.28 7.84 6.99
N GLY A 231 -19.70 8.34 8.16
CA GLY A 231 -20.48 9.58 8.28
C GLY A 231 -21.92 9.45 7.76
N GLY A 232 -22.56 8.31 7.96
CA GLY A 232 -23.93 8.02 7.51
C GLY A 232 -24.05 7.41 6.12
N SER A 233 -22.97 7.39 5.33
CA SER A 233 -23.02 6.92 3.93
C SER A 233 -22.94 5.39 3.83
N GLY A 234 -22.24 4.76 4.77
CA GLY A 234 -21.73 3.40 4.69
C GLY A 234 -20.44 3.29 3.87
N TYR A 235 -19.83 2.12 3.90
CA TYR A 235 -18.70 1.75 3.04
C TYR A 235 -19.23 1.03 1.80
N GLU A 236 -19.05 1.63 0.63
CA GLU A 236 -19.64 1.14 -0.62
C GLU A 236 -18.88 -0.06 -1.19
N ILE A 237 -19.64 -0.95 -1.83
CA ILE A 237 -19.15 -2.01 -2.71
C ILE A 237 -19.51 -1.61 -4.13
N GLU A 238 -18.51 -1.13 -4.87
CA GLU A 238 -18.72 -0.48 -6.17
C GLU A 238 -19.38 -1.40 -7.21
N GLN A 239 -19.07 -2.69 -7.18
CA GLN A 239 -19.55 -3.66 -8.15
C GLN A 239 -19.43 -5.11 -7.64
N ASP A 240 -20.20 -6.00 -8.27
CA ASP A 240 -20.22 -7.44 -7.98
C ASP A 240 -20.17 -8.31 -9.24
N LEU A 241 -19.46 -7.82 -10.26
CA LEU A 241 -19.38 -8.38 -11.61
C LEU A 241 -17.99 -8.89 -11.96
N VAL A 242 -16.92 -8.22 -11.53
CA VAL A 242 -15.52 -8.59 -11.79
C VAL A 242 -14.77 -8.62 -10.47
N LEU A 243 -14.54 -9.82 -9.95
CA LEU A 243 -14.13 -10.01 -8.56
C LEU A 243 -12.88 -10.89 -8.48
N LEU A 244 -11.81 -10.40 -7.85
CA LEU A 244 -10.68 -11.23 -7.46
C LEU A 244 -11.17 -12.30 -6.48
N ASP A 245 -10.98 -13.56 -6.84
CA ASP A 245 -11.37 -14.69 -6.04
C ASP A 245 -10.25 -15.09 -5.09
N MET A 246 -10.39 -14.70 -3.83
CA MET A 246 -9.36 -14.96 -2.80
C MET A 246 -9.28 -16.43 -2.39
N ASP A 247 -10.38 -17.20 -2.52
CA ASP A 247 -10.38 -18.60 -2.13
C ASP A 247 -9.73 -19.48 -3.21
N ARG A 248 -9.89 -19.13 -4.49
CA ARG A 248 -9.28 -19.84 -5.63
C ARG A 248 -7.89 -19.34 -5.99
N SER A 249 -7.58 -18.07 -5.75
CA SER A 249 -6.21 -17.55 -5.93
C SER A 249 -5.25 -18.18 -4.93
N LYS A 250 -4.04 -18.51 -5.37
CA LYS A 250 -3.01 -19.17 -4.55
C LYS A 250 -1.63 -18.58 -4.79
N ARG A 251 -0.85 -18.51 -3.72
CA ARG A 251 0.58 -18.22 -3.76
C ARG A 251 1.38 -19.52 -3.75
N PHE A 252 2.39 -19.61 -4.58
CA PHE A 252 3.26 -20.78 -4.71
C PHE A 252 4.70 -20.38 -4.43
N PHE A 253 5.41 -21.27 -3.73
CA PHE A 253 6.85 -21.19 -3.54
C PHE A 253 7.50 -22.38 -4.22
N LYS A 254 8.48 -22.11 -5.09
CA LYS A 254 9.27 -23.14 -5.76
C LYS A 254 10.57 -23.34 -4.99
N ALA A 255 10.73 -24.51 -4.37
CA ALA A 255 11.91 -24.82 -3.56
C ALA A 255 13.19 -24.96 -4.41
N GLU A 256 13.06 -25.30 -5.69
CA GLU A 256 14.19 -25.57 -6.60
C GLU A 256 15.02 -24.30 -6.88
N ASP A 257 14.36 -23.16 -7.04
CA ASP A 257 14.97 -21.88 -7.39
C ASP A 257 14.66 -20.76 -6.39
N PHE A 258 14.03 -21.11 -5.26
CA PHE A 258 13.57 -20.19 -4.22
C PHE A 258 12.68 -19.05 -4.75
N SER A 259 12.01 -19.26 -5.89
CA SER A 259 11.12 -18.27 -6.48
C SER A 259 9.69 -18.37 -5.93
N ASN A 260 8.97 -17.25 -5.98
CA ASN A 260 7.55 -17.21 -5.64
C ASN A 260 6.75 -16.77 -6.87
N PHE A 261 5.55 -17.31 -7.04
CA PHE A 261 4.56 -16.80 -8.00
C PHE A 261 3.16 -16.89 -7.42
N MET A 262 2.21 -16.15 -7.99
CA MET A 262 0.79 -16.25 -7.65
C MET A 262 0.00 -16.75 -8.86
N ASN A 263 -0.89 -17.71 -8.65
CA ASN A 263 -2.00 -17.98 -9.55
C ASN A 263 -3.17 -17.11 -9.10
N LEU A 264 -3.50 -16.11 -9.90
CA LEU A 264 -4.59 -15.17 -9.62
C LEU A 264 -5.82 -15.63 -10.38
N VAL A 265 -6.94 -15.72 -9.68
CA VAL A 265 -8.24 -16.13 -10.25
C VAL A 265 -9.21 -14.97 -10.11
N VAL A 266 -9.85 -14.60 -11.20
CA VAL A 266 -10.89 -13.56 -11.24
C VAL A 266 -12.18 -14.20 -11.71
N ALA A 267 -13.23 -13.99 -10.92
CA ALA A 267 -14.58 -14.35 -11.28
C ALA A 267 -15.25 -13.20 -12.03
N VAL A 268 -15.79 -13.49 -13.21
CA VAL A 268 -16.51 -12.52 -14.03
C VAL A 268 -17.94 -12.97 -14.28
N ARG A 269 -18.93 -12.14 -13.92
CA ARG A 269 -20.34 -12.39 -14.20
C ARG A 269 -20.62 -12.18 -15.69
N GLY A 270 -20.26 -13.16 -16.50
CA GLY A 270 -20.26 -13.14 -17.94
C GLY A 270 -19.83 -14.48 -18.50
N ASP A 271 -19.53 -14.53 -19.79
CA ASP A 271 -19.06 -15.74 -20.47
C ASP A 271 -17.55 -15.71 -20.73
N VAL A 272 -17.05 -16.78 -21.36
CA VAL A 272 -15.64 -16.99 -21.71
C VAL A 272 -15.06 -15.95 -22.68
N THR A 273 -15.90 -15.12 -23.31
CA THR A 273 -15.45 -14.04 -24.21
C THR A 273 -15.08 -12.75 -23.48
N SER A 274 -15.36 -12.68 -22.17
CA SER A 274 -15.00 -11.54 -21.32
C SER A 274 -13.50 -11.29 -21.33
N GLN A 275 -13.10 -10.02 -21.46
CA GLN A 275 -11.69 -9.63 -21.40
C GLN A 275 -11.33 -9.24 -19.97
N VAL A 276 -10.33 -9.90 -19.41
CA VAL A 276 -9.88 -9.66 -18.03
C VAL A 276 -8.38 -9.44 -17.98
N THR A 277 -7.95 -8.35 -17.35
CA THR A 277 -6.55 -8.04 -17.15
C THR A 277 -6.27 -7.78 -15.68
N ILE A 278 -5.07 -8.16 -15.23
CA ILE A 278 -4.54 -7.75 -13.94
C ILE A 278 -3.28 -6.92 -14.17
N THR A 279 -3.18 -5.77 -13.53
CA THR A 279 -1.92 -5.02 -13.44
C THR A 279 -1.35 -5.18 -12.05
N THR A 280 -0.16 -5.75 -11.95
CA THR A 280 0.53 -5.98 -10.67
C THR A 280 1.41 -4.79 -10.31
N TYR A 281 1.64 -4.61 -9.02
CA TYR A 281 2.57 -3.63 -8.48
C TYR A 281 3.43 -4.28 -7.40
N GLU A 282 4.74 -4.27 -7.64
CA GLU A 282 5.75 -4.66 -6.68
C GLU A 282 6.64 -3.45 -6.38
N PRO A 283 6.64 -2.92 -5.14
CA PRO A 283 7.54 -1.87 -4.72
C PRO A 283 8.99 -2.28 -4.95
N ALA A 284 9.83 -1.32 -5.25
CA ALA A 284 11.27 -1.52 -5.28
C ALA A 284 11.78 -2.15 -3.98
N THR A 285 12.56 -3.22 -4.10
CA THR A 285 13.18 -3.93 -2.98
C THR A 285 14.66 -3.58 -2.83
N SER A 286 15.22 -2.83 -3.77
CA SER A 286 16.63 -2.41 -3.78
C SER A 286 16.77 -0.96 -3.34
N PRO A 287 17.75 -0.63 -2.47
CA PRO A 287 18.08 0.76 -2.12
C PRO A 287 18.79 1.51 -3.27
N ILE A 288 19.05 0.83 -4.39
CA ILE A 288 19.76 1.36 -5.57
C ILE A 288 18.81 1.41 -6.77
N ASP A 289 17.87 0.46 -6.88
CA ASP A 289 16.84 0.42 -7.92
C ASP A 289 15.46 0.66 -7.30
N PHE A 290 15.04 1.92 -7.31
CA PHE A 290 13.75 2.39 -6.77
C PHE A 290 12.58 2.24 -7.75
N LEU A 291 12.77 1.58 -8.90
CA LEU A 291 11.68 1.39 -9.84
C LEU A 291 10.70 0.32 -9.34
N PRO A 292 9.41 0.65 -9.16
CA PRO A 292 8.43 -0.37 -8.90
C PRO A 292 8.25 -1.22 -10.16
N LYS A 293 8.21 -2.54 -9.98
CA LYS A 293 7.91 -3.45 -11.08
C LYS A 293 6.41 -3.50 -11.28
N ARG A 294 6.00 -3.35 -12.53
CA ARG A 294 4.60 -3.48 -12.96
C ARG A 294 4.53 -4.43 -14.13
N GLU A 295 3.57 -5.34 -14.07
CA GLU A 295 3.28 -6.30 -15.13
C GLU A 295 1.78 -6.29 -15.39
N THR A 296 1.37 -6.23 -16.66
CA THR A 296 -0.03 -6.40 -17.04
C THR A 296 -0.22 -7.79 -17.64
N LEU A 297 -1.02 -8.60 -16.96
CA LEU A 297 -1.35 -9.97 -17.32
C LEU A 297 -2.73 -9.99 -17.97
N GLN A 298 -2.84 -10.62 -19.15
CA GLN A 298 -4.13 -11.01 -19.71
C GLN A 298 -4.52 -12.36 -19.10
N LEU A 299 -5.69 -12.42 -18.47
CA LEU A 299 -6.22 -13.66 -17.92
C LEU A 299 -7.02 -14.41 -19.00
N LEU A 300 -6.94 -15.73 -18.95
CA LEU A 300 -7.64 -16.65 -19.85
C LEU A 300 -8.70 -17.44 -19.09
N PRO A 301 -9.78 -17.91 -19.76
CA PRO A 301 -10.76 -18.79 -19.13
C PRO A 301 -10.09 -20.01 -18.48
N ASP A 302 -10.52 -20.34 -17.27
CA ASP A 302 -9.93 -21.40 -16.46
C ASP A 302 -10.90 -22.56 -16.26
N GLU A 303 -10.77 -23.59 -17.10
CA GLU A 303 -11.63 -24.77 -17.10
C GLU A 303 -11.50 -25.63 -15.83
N ARG A 304 -10.50 -25.37 -14.97
CA ARG A 304 -10.39 -26.04 -13.66
C ARG A 304 -11.57 -25.69 -12.75
N PHE A 305 -12.20 -24.53 -12.96
CA PHE A 305 -13.31 -24.04 -12.14
C PHE A 305 -14.58 -23.96 -12.99
N PRO A 306 -15.60 -24.81 -12.71
CA PRO A 306 -16.87 -24.74 -13.43
C PRO A 306 -17.55 -23.40 -13.18
N ALA A 307 -18.33 -22.93 -14.14
CA ALA A 307 -19.12 -21.71 -13.98
C ALA A 307 -20.16 -21.86 -12.86
N ILE A 308 -20.30 -20.84 -12.01
CA ILE A 308 -21.19 -20.85 -10.84
C ILE A 308 -22.02 -19.58 -10.82
N ALA A 309 -23.34 -19.72 -10.76
CA ALA A 309 -24.28 -18.61 -10.61
C ALA A 309 -24.04 -17.43 -11.58
N GLY A 310 -23.69 -17.75 -12.83
CA GLY A 310 -23.40 -16.77 -13.89
C GLY A 310 -21.97 -16.22 -13.88
N PHE A 311 -21.09 -16.67 -13.00
CA PHE A 311 -19.66 -16.36 -13.03
C PHE A 311 -18.88 -17.38 -13.85
N THR A 312 -18.05 -16.87 -14.75
CA THR A 312 -16.97 -17.59 -15.44
C THR A 312 -15.65 -17.19 -14.79
N PHE A 313 -14.73 -18.15 -14.63
CA PHE A 313 -13.46 -17.93 -13.96
C PHE A 313 -12.33 -17.78 -14.98
N PHE A 314 -11.44 -16.83 -14.70
CA PHE A 314 -10.26 -16.53 -15.50
C PHE A 314 -9.03 -16.56 -14.62
N SER A 315 -7.90 -17.04 -15.13
CA SER A 315 -6.66 -17.04 -14.35
C SER A 315 -5.40 -16.72 -15.15
N ALA A 316 -4.38 -16.29 -14.42
CA ALA A 316 -3.02 -16.09 -14.91
C ALA A 316 -2.02 -16.28 -13.77
N ASN A 317 -0.78 -16.60 -14.13
CA ASN A 317 0.33 -16.64 -13.17
C ASN A 317 1.11 -15.32 -13.24
N THR A 318 1.44 -14.76 -12.09
CA THR A 318 2.33 -13.60 -11.99
C THR A 318 3.79 -14.01 -12.14
N THR A 319 4.62 -13.04 -12.52
CA THR A 319 6.03 -13.09 -12.14
C THR A 319 6.15 -12.61 -10.69
N GLY A 320 6.79 -13.38 -9.81
CA GLY A 320 6.99 -12.98 -8.41
C GLY A 320 5.73 -12.95 -7.54
N SER A 321 5.84 -12.29 -6.38
CA SER A 321 4.73 -12.07 -5.43
C SER A 321 4.47 -10.57 -5.30
N PRO A 322 3.73 -9.96 -6.23
CA PRO A 322 3.45 -8.54 -6.18
C PRO A 322 2.70 -8.20 -4.89
N SER A 323 2.92 -7.01 -4.33
CA SER A 323 2.26 -6.63 -3.07
C SER A 323 0.85 -6.10 -3.28
N HIS A 324 0.61 -5.46 -4.43
CA HIS A 324 -0.70 -4.94 -4.82
C HIS A 324 -1.03 -5.30 -6.26
N LEU A 325 -2.32 -5.26 -6.59
CA LEU A 325 -2.79 -5.42 -7.96
C LEU A 325 -4.04 -4.58 -8.23
N GLU A 326 -4.28 -4.33 -9.51
CA GLU A 326 -5.54 -3.83 -10.07
C GLU A 326 -6.14 -4.92 -10.94
N VAL A 327 -7.41 -5.25 -10.72
CA VAL A 327 -8.19 -6.10 -11.62
C VAL A 327 -9.03 -5.21 -12.52
N GLN A 328 -9.11 -5.57 -13.78
CA GLN A 328 -10.02 -4.95 -14.74
C GLN A 328 -10.70 -6.03 -15.56
N GLY A 329 -12.00 -5.90 -15.78
CA GLY A 329 -12.76 -6.78 -16.65
C GLY A 329 -13.76 -6.00 -17.50
N THR A 330 -14.11 -6.54 -18.66
CA THR A 330 -15.18 -6.01 -19.51
C THR A 330 -16.34 -7.00 -19.56
N VAL A 331 -17.53 -6.55 -19.15
CA VAL A 331 -18.77 -7.32 -19.18
C VAL A 331 -19.80 -6.54 -19.97
N ASN A 332 -20.40 -7.14 -21.00
CA ASN A 332 -21.40 -6.49 -21.88
C ASN A 332 -20.96 -5.13 -22.43
N GLY A 333 -19.67 -4.97 -22.75
CA GLY A 333 -19.10 -3.72 -23.28
C GLY A 333 -18.84 -2.63 -22.22
N GLN A 334 -19.15 -2.87 -20.95
CA GLN A 334 -18.80 -1.97 -19.84
C GLN A 334 -17.57 -2.48 -19.09
N ARG A 335 -16.69 -1.55 -18.71
CA ARG A 335 -15.45 -1.83 -17.99
C ARG A 335 -15.67 -1.68 -16.49
N TYR A 336 -15.24 -2.68 -15.73
CA TYR A 336 -15.25 -2.70 -14.28
C TYR A 336 -13.83 -2.85 -13.76
N LYS A 337 -13.59 -2.36 -12.56
CA LYS A 337 -12.29 -2.39 -11.91
C LYS A 337 -12.39 -2.75 -10.44
N GLN A 338 -11.28 -3.26 -9.91
CA GLN A 338 -10.97 -3.28 -8.49
C GLN A 338 -9.54 -2.78 -8.34
N GLU A 339 -9.37 -1.66 -7.65
CA GLU A 339 -8.09 -0.96 -7.54
C GLU A 339 -7.45 -1.24 -6.17
N PHE A 340 -6.11 -1.14 -6.11
CA PHE A 340 -5.33 -1.23 -4.87
C PHE A 340 -5.60 -2.49 -4.02
N ILE A 341 -5.72 -3.65 -4.66
CA ILE A 341 -5.92 -4.92 -3.96
C ILE A 341 -4.59 -5.41 -3.40
N GLU A 342 -4.45 -5.38 -2.08
CA GLU A 342 -3.36 -6.06 -1.36
C GLU A 342 -3.42 -7.59 -1.55
N THR A 343 -2.26 -8.20 -1.79
CA THR A 343 -2.10 -9.65 -2.04
C THR A 343 -1.65 -10.44 -0.79
N GLY A 344 -1.40 -9.75 0.32
CA GLY A 344 -0.87 -10.35 1.56
C GLY A 344 -1.76 -11.46 2.13
N ASN A 345 -3.07 -11.36 1.88
CA ASN A 345 -4.07 -12.32 2.35
C ASN A 345 -4.36 -13.46 1.35
N ILE A 346 -3.65 -13.53 0.22
CA ILE A 346 -3.77 -14.68 -0.71
C ILE A 346 -3.04 -15.88 -0.11
N ASN A 347 -3.79 -16.95 0.11
CA ASN A 347 -3.30 -18.16 0.76
C ASN A 347 -2.19 -18.86 -0.05
N PHE A 348 -1.24 -19.47 0.64
CA PHE A 348 -0.30 -20.40 0.01
C PHE A 348 -1.03 -21.64 -0.49
N ALA A 349 -0.59 -22.18 -1.61
CA ALA A 349 -0.97 -23.52 -2.04
C ALA A 349 -0.46 -24.53 -1.02
N SER A 350 -1.35 -25.39 -0.55
CA SER A 350 -1.06 -26.50 0.38
C SER A 350 -0.29 -27.62 -0.28
#